data_AF-A0A7C3D7G7-F1
#
_entry.id   AF-A0A7C3D7G7-F1
#
_cell.length_a   1.000
_cell.length_b   1.000
_cell.length_c   1.000
_cell.angle_alpha   90.00
_cell.angle_beta   90.00
_cell.angle_gamma   90.00
#
_symmetry.space_group_name_H-M   'P 1'
#
loop_
_entity.id
_entity.type
_entity.pdbx_description
1 polymer ?
#
loop_
_entity_poly.entity_id
_entity_poly.type
_entity_poly.pdbx_seq_one_letter_code
_entity_poly.pdbx_strand_id
1 'polypeptide(L)'
;MKPFRFSLFLLLLLPLAGIAQTPQEKGLEIAIEADKRDSGWGDIKNESIMTLRNPQGETAIRKNRMKVLEVKGDGDKSLIVFDTPADLKGTAFLTHSHALKPDNQWIYLPALRRVKRISSSNKSGPFLGSEFAYEDISSQEV
;
A
#
# COMPACT_ATOMS: atom_id res chain seq x y z
N MET A 1 -43.67 -7.98 -64.37
CA MET A 1 -43.79 -8.49 -62.99
C MET A 1 -42.40 -8.74 -62.44
N LYS A 2 -42.05 -8.16 -61.30
CA LYS A 2 -40.68 -8.12 -60.73
C LYS A 2 -40.43 -9.35 -59.83
N PRO A 3 -39.31 -10.10 -59.94
CA PRO A 3 -38.98 -11.09 -58.94
C PRO A 3 -38.43 -10.42 -57.68
N PHE A 4 -39.01 -10.84 -56.56
CA PHE A 4 -38.85 -10.32 -55.22
C PHE A 4 -37.42 -10.58 -54.70
N ARG A 5 -36.73 -9.51 -54.28
CA ARG A 5 -35.39 -9.56 -53.67
C ARG A 5 -35.47 -10.18 -52.28
N PHE A 6 -35.31 -11.49 -52.15
CA PHE A 6 -35.08 -12.19 -50.87
C PHE A 6 -33.61 -12.62 -50.78
N SER A 7 -32.68 -11.68 -50.62
CA SER A 7 -31.26 -12.03 -50.41
C SER A 7 -30.49 -10.97 -49.62
N LEU A 8 -31.10 -10.39 -48.59
CA LEU A 8 -30.40 -9.42 -47.72
C LEU A 8 -30.83 -9.48 -46.25
N PHE A 9 -31.25 -10.64 -45.75
CA PHE A 9 -31.70 -10.77 -44.35
C PHE A 9 -31.03 -11.92 -43.59
N LEU A 10 -29.80 -12.28 -43.96
CA LEU A 10 -29.01 -13.30 -43.28
C LEU A 10 -27.57 -12.83 -42.98
N LEU A 11 -27.43 -11.57 -42.55
CA LEU A 11 -26.14 -11.05 -42.05
C LEU A 11 -26.24 -10.41 -40.65
N LEU A 12 -27.41 -10.44 -40.01
CA LEU A 12 -27.70 -9.72 -38.75
C LEU A 12 -27.73 -10.61 -37.51
N LEU A 13 -27.28 -11.86 -37.62
CA LEU A 13 -27.28 -12.86 -36.54
C LEU A 13 -25.87 -13.37 -36.19
N LEU A 14 -24.82 -12.62 -36.50
CA LEU A 14 -23.53 -12.84 -35.85
C LEU A 14 -23.68 -12.35 -34.40
N PRO A 15 -23.56 -13.22 -33.39
CA PRO A 15 -23.52 -12.75 -32.01
C PRO A 15 -22.30 -11.83 -31.92
N LEU A 16 -22.52 -10.55 -31.59
CA LEU A 16 -21.45 -9.75 -31.01
C LEU A 16 -21.10 -10.44 -29.70
N ALA A 17 -20.12 -11.35 -29.75
CA ALA A 17 -19.38 -11.73 -28.56
C ALA A 17 -18.71 -10.46 -28.09
N GLY A 18 -19.38 -9.72 -27.21
CA GLY A 18 -18.82 -8.54 -26.58
C GLY A 18 -17.53 -8.98 -25.89
N ILE A 19 -16.41 -8.42 -26.31
CA ILE A 19 -15.12 -8.61 -25.63
C ILE A 19 -15.23 -7.81 -24.33
N ALA A 20 -15.85 -8.43 -23.32
CA ALA A 20 -15.80 -7.94 -21.96
C ALA A 20 -14.43 -8.29 -21.40
N GLN A 21 -13.85 -7.37 -20.64
CA GLN A 21 -12.65 -7.66 -19.87
C GLN A 21 -12.90 -8.85 -18.94
N THR A 22 -11.89 -9.69 -18.81
CA THR A 22 -11.84 -10.70 -17.76
C THR A 22 -11.80 -10.02 -16.38
N PRO A 23 -12.25 -10.69 -15.31
CA PRO A 23 -12.11 -10.17 -13.95
C PRO A 23 -10.68 -9.78 -13.57
N GLN A 24 -9.68 -10.49 -14.11
CA GLN A 24 -8.25 -10.22 -13.88
C GLN A 24 -7.81 -8.91 -14.55
N GLU A 25 -8.16 -8.71 -15.82
CA GLU A 25 -7.85 -7.47 -16.55
C GLU A 25 -8.51 -6.26 -15.88
N LYS A 26 -9.78 -6.41 -15.49
CA LYS A 26 -10.51 -5.35 -14.77
C LYS A 26 -9.90 -5.07 -13.39
N GLY A 27 -9.47 -6.10 -12.67
CA GLY A 27 -8.81 -5.95 -11.37
C GLY A 27 -7.49 -5.19 -11.49
N LEU A 28 -6.66 -5.56 -12.48
CA LEU A 28 -5.40 -4.88 -12.75
C LEU A 28 -5.63 -3.42 -13.18
N GLU A 29 -6.60 -3.15 -14.05
CA GLU A 29 -6.95 -1.78 -14.45
C GLU A 29 -7.33 -0.90 -13.26
N ILE A 30 -8.16 -1.43 -12.34
CA ILE A 30 -8.56 -0.70 -11.13
C ILE A 30 -7.34 -0.43 -10.25
N ALA A 31 -6.45 -1.42 -10.07
CA ALA A 31 -5.26 -1.27 -9.24
C ALA A 31 -4.31 -0.21 -9.82
N ILE A 32 -4.05 -0.25 -11.13
CA ILE A 32 -3.23 0.75 -11.84
C ILE A 32 -3.84 2.16 -11.73
N GLU A 33 -5.16 2.29 -11.90
CA GLU A 33 -5.83 3.59 -11.81
C GLU A 33 -5.85 4.13 -10.37
N ALA A 34 -5.93 3.28 -9.36
CA ALA A 34 -5.80 3.67 -7.96
C ALA A 34 -4.39 4.21 -7.66
N ASP A 35 -3.36 3.46 -8.05
CA ASP A 35 -1.95 3.85 -7.92
C ASP A 35 -1.66 5.19 -8.62
N LYS A 36 -2.08 5.32 -9.89
CA LYS A 36 -1.93 6.56 -10.66
C LYS A 36 -2.58 7.78 -10.00
N ARG A 37 -3.72 7.59 -9.32
CA ARG A 37 -4.42 8.68 -8.62
C ARG A 37 -3.75 9.07 -7.30
N ASP A 38 -2.88 8.22 -6.77
CA ASP A 38 -2.10 8.47 -5.56
C ASP A 38 -0.68 9.00 -5.86
N SER A 39 -0.51 9.69 -7.00
CA SER A 39 0.77 10.26 -7.45
C SER A 39 0.73 11.80 -7.56
N GLY A 40 1.90 12.41 -7.46
CA GLY A 40 2.13 13.85 -7.65
C GLY A 40 2.04 14.72 -6.40
N TRP A 41 2.02 14.13 -5.20
CA TRP A 41 1.94 14.85 -3.92
C TRP A 41 3.32 15.22 -3.35
N GLY A 42 4.41 14.60 -3.80
CA GLY A 42 5.78 14.98 -3.49
C GLY A 42 6.26 14.56 -2.09
N ASP A 43 5.88 15.30 -1.04
CA ASP A 43 6.19 14.92 0.34
C ASP A 43 5.04 15.21 1.32
N ILE A 44 4.90 14.34 2.32
CA ILE A 44 3.92 14.46 3.40
C ILE A 44 4.65 14.48 4.73
N LYS A 45 4.18 15.32 5.65
CA LYS A 45 4.59 15.34 7.05
C LYS A 45 3.35 15.39 7.93
N ASN A 46 3.24 14.48 8.89
CA ASN A 46 2.12 14.44 9.81
C ASN A 46 2.56 14.05 11.23
N GLU A 47 1.72 14.41 12.19
CA GLU A 47 1.77 13.89 13.54
C GLU A 47 0.60 12.93 13.70
N SER A 48 0.79 11.80 14.37
CA SER A 48 -0.25 10.79 14.55
C SER A 48 -0.31 10.26 15.97
N ILE A 49 -1.52 9.93 16.39
CA ILE A 49 -1.80 9.27 17.67
C ILE A 49 -2.26 7.85 17.36
N MET A 50 -1.48 6.87 17.81
CA MET A 50 -1.82 5.46 17.71
C MET A 50 -2.35 4.98 19.07
N THR A 51 -3.63 4.60 19.10
CA THR A 51 -4.30 4.08 20.28
C THR A 51 -4.46 2.57 20.15
N LEU A 52 -3.72 1.82 20.95
CA LEU A 52 -3.84 0.37 21.04
C LEU A 52 -4.84 0.04 22.13
N ARG A 53 -5.79 -0.86 21.86
CA ARG A 53 -6.78 -1.32 22.83
C ARG A 53 -6.81 -2.84 22.84
N ASN A 54 -6.75 -3.44 24.03
CA ASN A 54 -6.92 -4.89 24.17
C ASN A 54 -8.40 -5.27 24.43
N PRO A 55 -8.76 -6.57 24.36
CA PRO A 55 -10.12 -7.03 24.61
C PRO A 55 -10.67 -6.69 26.00
N GLN A 56 -9.79 -6.48 26.98
CA GLN A 56 -10.14 -6.10 28.36
C GLN A 56 -10.47 -4.60 28.48
N GLY A 57 -10.27 -3.81 27.42
CA GLY A 57 -10.56 -2.38 27.38
C GLY A 57 -9.40 -1.47 27.82
N GLU A 58 -8.25 -2.04 28.17
CA GLU A 58 -7.05 -1.27 28.50
C GLU A 58 -6.50 -0.60 27.23
N THR A 59 -5.90 0.58 27.39
CA THR A 59 -5.37 1.34 26.26
C THR A 59 -3.93 1.78 26.46
N ALA A 60 -3.16 1.73 25.37
CA ALA A 60 -1.84 2.32 25.28
C ALA A 60 -1.83 3.36 24.15
N ILE A 61 -1.34 4.57 24.46
CA ILE A 61 -1.31 5.68 23.50
C ILE A 61 0.14 5.95 23.11
N ARG A 62 0.38 5.98 21.81
CA ARG A 62 1.66 6.35 21.20
C ARG A 62 1.48 7.59 20.36
N LYS A 63 2.46 8.48 20.39
CA LYS A 63 2.50 9.64 19.50
C LYS A 63 3.74 9.55 18.66
N ASN A 64 3.59 9.78 17.36
CA ASN A 64 4.70 9.76 16.43
C ASN A 64 4.57 10.90 15.42
N ARG A 65 5.67 11.16 14.74
CA ARG A 65 5.70 11.97 13.52
C ARG A 65 6.12 11.08 12.38
N MET A 66 5.46 11.25 11.25
CA MET A 66 5.81 10.55 10.03
C MET A 66 6.15 11.54 8.92
N LYS A 67 7.10 11.14 8.09
CA LYS A 67 7.45 11.80 6.85
C LYS A 67 7.35 10.75 5.75
N VAL A 68 6.70 11.09 4.64
CA VAL A 68 6.67 10.25 3.44
C VAL A 68 7.20 11.09 2.28
N LEU A 69 7.99 10.46 1.42
CA LEU A 69 8.55 11.05 0.22
C LEU A 69 8.15 10.16 -0.96
N GLU A 70 7.42 10.75 -1.90
CA GLU A 70 7.03 10.12 -3.15
C GLU A 70 8.27 9.87 -4.00
N VAL A 71 8.40 8.65 -4.54
CA VAL A 71 9.52 8.31 -5.43
C VAL A 71 8.99 7.93 -6.80
N LYS A 72 9.32 8.73 -7.83
CA LYS A 72 8.88 8.41 -9.19
C LYS A 72 9.52 7.13 -9.70
N GLY A 73 8.68 6.15 -10.07
CA GLY A 73 9.10 4.90 -10.72
C GLY A 73 9.69 3.85 -9.78
N ASP A 74 9.51 4.01 -8.47
CA ASP A 74 9.81 3.02 -7.45
C ASP A 74 8.85 3.25 -6.27
N GLY A 75 8.95 2.46 -5.21
CA GLY A 75 8.11 2.68 -4.03
C GLY A 75 8.55 3.85 -3.15
N ASP A 76 7.61 4.35 -2.37
CA ASP A 76 7.81 5.50 -1.49
C ASP A 76 8.80 5.24 -0.35
N LYS A 77 9.31 6.34 0.19
CA LYS A 77 10.13 6.32 1.40
C LYS A 77 9.36 6.89 2.57
N SER A 78 9.32 6.18 3.68
CA SER A 78 8.69 6.66 4.91
C SER A 78 9.64 6.61 6.10
N LEU A 79 9.52 7.61 6.97
CA LEU A 79 10.21 7.68 8.26
C LEU A 79 9.19 7.97 9.36
N ILE A 80 9.02 7.03 10.28
CA ILE A 80 8.20 7.18 11.49
C ILE A 80 9.13 7.35 12.67
N VAL A 81 8.90 8.37 13.50
CA VAL A 81 9.65 8.60 14.75
C VAL A 81 8.67 8.70 15.90
N PHE A 82 8.81 7.83 16.90
CA PHE A 82 7.98 7.84 18.09
C PHE A 82 8.47 8.90 19.08
N ASP A 83 7.57 9.79 19.50
CA ASP A 83 7.86 10.85 20.48
C ASP A 83 7.39 10.45 21.89
N THR A 84 6.33 9.63 22.00
CA THR A 84 5.83 9.06 23.26
C THR A 84 5.29 7.64 23.06
N PRO A 85 5.23 6.78 24.11
CA PRO A 85 5.68 6.96 25.51
C PRO A 85 7.22 6.95 25.68
N ALA A 86 7.70 7.15 26.92
CA ALA A 86 9.12 7.34 27.22
C ALA A 86 10.02 6.14 26.85
N ASP A 87 9.50 4.92 26.99
CA ASP A 87 10.12 3.66 26.59
C ASP A 87 10.24 3.50 25.06
N LEU A 88 9.36 4.15 24.29
CA LEU A 88 9.41 4.18 22.82
C LEU A 88 10.06 5.44 22.24
N LYS A 89 10.23 6.49 23.04
CA LYS A 89 10.71 7.80 22.59
C LYS A 89 12.05 7.68 21.85
N GLY A 90 12.08 8.18 20.62
CA GLY A 90 13.23 8.14 19.72
C GLY A 90 13.38 6.84 18.94
N THR A 91 12.51 5.84 19.14
CA THR A 91 12.42 4.69 18.24
C THR A 91 11.99 5.21 16.88
N ALA A 92 12.72 4.81 15.83
CA ALA A 92 12.45 5.25 14.48
C ALA A 92 12.37 4.06 13.53
N PHE A 93 11.48 4.15 12.55
CA PHE A 93 11.28 3.16 11.52
C PHE A 93 11.44 3.81 10.15
N LEU A 94 12.34 3.26 9.34
CA LEU A 94 12.62 3.72 7.98
C LEU A 94 12.22 2.62 7.00
N THR A 95 11.39 2.97 6.04
CA THR A 95 10.99 2.09 4.95
C THR A 95 11.37 2.72 3.62
N HIS A 96 12.03 1.95 2.77
CA HIS A 96 12.13 2.21 1.34
C HIS A 96 11.37 1.09 0.64
N SER A 97 10.16 1.40 0.17
CA SER A 97 9.33 0.46 -0.59
C SER A 97 9.90 0.28 -1.99
N HIS A 98 9.58 -0.84 -2.63
CA HIS A 98 9.98 -1.08 -4.01
C HIS A 98 8.87 -1.75 -4.82
N ALA A 99 8.70 -1.34 -6.07
CA ALA A 99 7.63 -1.90 -6.91
C ALA A 99 7.84 -3.39 -7.24
N LEU A 100 9.08 -3.76 -7.61
CA LEU A 100 9.39 -5.10 -8.12
C LEU A 100 10.32 -5.90 -7.20
N LYS A 101 10.72 -5.34 -6.07
CA LYS A 101 11.71 -5.93 -5.15
C LYS A 101 11.17 -5.92 -3.73
N PRO A 102 11.69 -6.76 -2.82
CA PRO A 102 11.32 -6.65 -1.42
C PRO A 102 11.79 -5.31 -0.83
N ASP A 103 10.90 -4.62 -0.12
CA ASP A 103 11.24 -3.37 0.58
C ASP A 103 12.42 -3.52 1.52
N ASN A 104 13.15 -2.42 1.68
CA ASN A 104 14.17 -2.30 2.69
C ASN A 104 13.61 -1.56 3.90
N GLN A 105 13.63 -2.24 5.04
CA GLN A 105 13.09 -1.71 6.29
C GLN A 105 14.11 -1.79 7.42
N TRP A 106 14.17 -0.73 8.22
CA TRP A 106 15.07 -0.65 9.37
C TRP A 106 14.35 -0.06 10.58
N ILE A 107 14.71 -0.57 11.74
CA ILE A 107 14.31 -0.02 13.03
C ILE A 107 15.54 0.48 13.78
N TYR A 108 15.48 1.71 14.26
CA TYR A 108 16.44 2.27 15.20
C TYR A 108 15.87 2.16 16.62
N LEU A 109 16.65 1.53 17.51
CA LEU A 109 16.29 1.35 18.91
C LEU A 109 17.21 2.21 19.78
N PRO A 110 16.73 3.33 20.38
CA PRO A 110 17.57 4.29 21.08
C PRO A 110 18.23 3.69 22.32
N ALA A 111 17.52 2.82 23.06
CA ALA A 111 18.06 2.13 24.23
C ALA A 111 19.30 1.29 23.91
N LEU A 112 19.41 0.79 22.68
CA LEU A 112 20.53 -0.01 22.20
C LEU A 112 21.52 0.78 21.35
N ARG A 113 21.17 2.02 20.96
CA ARG A 113 21.87 2.84 19.96
C ARG A 113 22.20 2.04 18.69
N ARG A 114 21.27 1.19 18.27
CA ARG A 114 21.47 0.25 17.15
C ARG A 114 20.38 0.39 16.12
N VAL A 115 20.80 0.27 14.86
CA VAL A 115 19.92 0.08 13.71
C VAL A 115 19.89 -1.41 13.39
N LYS A 116 18.68 -1.98 13.26
CA LYS A 116 18.47 -3.36 12.83
C LYS A 116 17.65 -3.37 11.54
N ARG A 117 18.10 -4.14 10.55
CA ARG A 117 17.32 -4.38 9.32
C ARG A 117 16.22 -5.41 9.62
N ILE A 118 15.02 -5.17 9.11
CA ILE A 118 13.91 -6.14 9.15
C ILE A 118 13.96 -6.95 7.87
N SER A 119 14.13 -8.27 7.99
CA SER A 119 14.17 -9.17 6.84
C SER A 119 12.76 -9.33 6.26
N SER A 120 12.67 -9.55 4.95
CA SER A 120 11.40 -9.81 4.27
C SER A 120 10.61 -10.97 4.87
N SER A 121 11.28 -11.97 5.44
CA SER A 121 10.66 -13.10 6.14
C SER A 121 9.92 -12.73 7.43
N ASN A 122 10.23 -11.58 8.03
CA ASN A 122 9.71 -11.16 9.32
C ASN A 122 8.71 -10.00 9.18
N LYS A 123 8.34 -9.63 7.94
CA LYS A 123 7.47 -8.48 7.68
C LYS A 123 6.04 -8.67 8.17
N SER A 124 5.57 -9.91 8.24
CA SER A 124 4.25 -10.26 8.80
C SER A 124 4.18 -10.17 10.35
N GLY A 125 5.31 -9.90 11.02
CA GLY A 125 5.34 -9.72 12.47
C GLY A 125 4.67 -8.40 12.89
N PRO A 126 4.13 -8.33 14.12
CA PRO A 126 3.42 -7.15 14.58
C PRO A 126 4.36 -5.93 14.71
N PHE A 127 3.95 -4.82 14.12
CA PHE A 127 4.61 -3.53 14.20
C PHE A 127 4.51 -2.99 15.62
N LEU A 128 5.59 -3.19 16.39
CA LEU A 128 5.70 -2.76 17.79
C LEU A 128 4.51 -3.21 18.65
N GLY A 129 3.99 -4.41 18.44
CA GLY A 129 2.84 -4.94 19.21
C GLY A 129 1.51 -4.24 18.93
N SER A 130 1.38 -3.58 17.77
CA SER A 130 0.07 -3.21 17.20
C SER A 130 -0.48 -4.33 16.31
N GLU A 131 -1.71 -4.14 15.83
CA GLU A 131 -2.37 -5.02 14.85
C GLU A 131 -1.87 -4.82 13.41
N PHE A 132 -1.05 -3.79 13.16
CA PHE A 132 -0.37 -3.65 11.87
C PHE A 132 0.84 -4.57 11.80
N ALA A 133 1.09 -5.17 10.65
CA ALA A 133 2.35 -5.81 10.31
C ALA A 133 3.38 -4.78 9.85
N TYR A 134 4.67 -5.16 9.76
CA TYR A 134 5.68 -4.27 9.18
C TYR A 134 5.45 -4.02 7.69
N GLU A 135 4.86 -4.98 6.95
CA GLU A 135 4.50 -4.79 5.54
C GLU A 135 3.38 -3.77 5.33
N ASP A 136 2.47 -3.59 6.30
CA ASP A 136 1.38 -2.61 6.21
C ASP A 136 1.88 -1.14 6.25
N ILE A 137 3.15 -0.93 6.60
CA ILE A 137 3.77 0.40 6.67
C ILE A 137 4.45 0.79 5.34
N SER A 138 4.63 -0.17 4.42
CA SER A 138 5.15 0.08 3.08
C SER A 138 4.07 0.65 2.16
N SER A 139 4.49 1.33 1.09
CA SER A 139 3.59 1.69 -0.01
C SER A 139 3.27 0.45 -0.84
N GLN A 140 2.09 0.45 -1.45
CA GLN A 140 1.66 -0.60 -2.37
C GLN A 140 1.81 -0.06 -3.79
N GLU A 141 2.57 -0.77 -4.62
CA GLU A 141 2.83 -0.42 -6.02
C GLU A 141 2.25 -1.52 -6.93
N VAL A 142 1.90 -1.16 -8.17
CA VAL A 142 1.31 -2.09 -9.17
C VAL A 142 2.21 -2.22 -10.41
#